data_AF-A0A939WUW3-F1
#
_entry.id   AF-A0A939WUW3-F1
#
_cell.length_a   1.000
_cell.length_b   1.000
_cell.length_c   1.000
_cell.angle_alpha   90.00
_cell.angle_beta   90.00
_cell.angle_gamma   90.00
#
_symmetry.space_group_name_H-M   'P 1'
#
loop_
_entity.id
_entity.type
_entity.pdbx_description
1 polymer ?
#
loop_
_entity_poly.entity_id
_entity_poly.type
_entity_poly.pdbx_seq_one_letter_code
_entity_poly.pdbx_strand_id
1 'polypeptide(L)'
;MDYILCLRGGALGKRIRLAPIRYRERISKGWLRMFTFLSVICAMTIIARYGVVFARADMIAGEDTVEMSTAVGLLWSKVSRATIIFTEIVLLMTAIKKEIKVNKLLIINTIALLLACFPTALSRNETAAIYLGLFVVFFYRDLGKFRQKPWYLFAFLLATLMLFPLLNVFRRTSFGDENVIAMLSSMFQNLSDEYLSGGYDAFAMIGATVDHVEIYDATYGYQLLGSLLFFVPRSIWLAKPIGSGAMIATSAGQRFTNISCPLVAEGYVNFGVLGVIVFAFFAGFFCTVIDRKYWENAPKDQNFSFIKMVYPCLLPYYFFMLRGDLMSSFAYILSYVVTFWFLFKLSGWHLKWR
;
A
#
# COMPACT_ATOMS: atom_id res chain seq x y z
N MET A 1 -25.86 -19.65 -10.71
CA MET A 1 -27.29 -19.41 -10.99
C MET A 1 -27.39 -18.14 -11.80
N ASP A 2 -27.73 -18.30 -13.07
CA ASP A 2 -27.84 -17.23 -14.06
C ASP A 2 -29.04 -16.34 -13.72
N TYR A 3 -28.81 -15.04 -13.54
CA TYR A 3 -29.90 -14.08 -13.38
C TYR A 3 -30.48 -13.76 -14.75
N ILE A 4 -31.57 -14.44 -15.09
CA ILE A 4 -32.52 -14.01 -16.12
C ILE A 4 -33.34 -12.88 -15.51
N LEU A 5 -33.07 -11.65 -15.93
CA LEU A 5 -34.00 -10.53 -15.77
C LEU A 5 -35.25 -10.84 -16.61
N CYS A 6 -36.27 -11.35 -15.94
CA CYS A 6 -37.59 -11.57 -16.53
C CYS A 6 -38.35 -10.24 -16.48
N LEU A 7 -38.13 -9.38 -17.48
CA LEU A 7 -39.08 -8.29 -17.75
C LEU A 7 -40.34 -8.92 -18.34
N ARG A 8 -41.40 -9.00 -17.52
CA ARG A 8 -42.75 -9.30 -17.99
C ARG A 8 -43.24 -8.10 -18.82
N GLY A 9 -43.40 -8.30 -20.13
CA GLY A 9 -44.12 -7.38 -20.99
C GLY A 9 -44.05 -7.78 -22.46
N GLY A 10 -45.18 -8.20 -23.02
CA GLY A 10 -45.42 -8.19 -24.47
C GLY A 10 -45.03 -9.46 -25.23
N ALA A 11 -45.98 -9.95 -26.02
CA ALA A 11 -45.89 -11.13 -26.87
C ALA A 11 -44.86 -10.97 -28.02
N LEU A 12 -44.36 -12.12 -28.50
CA LEU A 12 -43.37 -12.29 -29.58
C LEU A 12 -41.93 -11.82 -29.27
N GLY A 13 -41.10 -12.76 -28.80
CA GLY A 13 -39.65 -12.57 -28.81
C GLY A 13 -38.94 -13.91 -28.78
N LYS A 14 -38.36 -14.33 -29.91
CA LYS A 14 -37.42 -15.46 -29.96
C LYS A 14 -36.41 -15.30 -28.82
N ARG A 15 -36.30 -16.31 -27.94
CA ARG A 15 -35.22 -16.40 -26.96
C ARG A 15 -33.90 -16.55 -27.70
N ILE A 16 -33.27 -15.44 -28.05
CA ILE A 16 -31.86 -15.43 -28.41
C ILE A 16 -31.12 -15.68 -27.09
N ARG A 17 -30.78 -16.94 -26.81
CA ARG A 17 -29.75 -17.25 -25.83
C ARG A 17 -28.46 -16.69 -26.38
N LEU A 18 -28.13 -15.45 -26.03
CA LEU A 18 -26.78 -14.95 -26.18
C LEU A 18 -25.90 -15.90 -25.36
N ALA A 19 -25.07 -16.69 -26.05
CA ALA A 19 -24.07 -17.51 -25.39
C ALA A 19 -23.28 -16.58 -24.44
N PRO A 20 -23.01 -16.98 -23.18
CA PRO A 20 -22.17 -16.18 -22.32
C PRO A 20 -20.84 -15.98 -23.04
N ILE A 21 -20.53 -14.73 -23.38
CA ILE A 21 -19.25 -14.38 -23.99
C ILE A 21 -18.20 -14.74 -22.93
N ARG A 22 -17.63 -15.94 -23.04
CA ARG A 22 -16.50 -16.39 -22.23
C ARG A 22 -15.30 -15.54 -22.66
N TYR A 23 -15.12 -14.40 -22.01
CA TYR A 23 -13.86 -13.67 -22.09
C TYR A 23 -12.75 -14.58 -21.58
N ARG A 24 -11.84 -14.91 -22.48
CA ARG A 24 -10.70 -15.79 -22.25
C ARG A 24 -9.59 -14.98 -21.57
N GLU A 25 -9.81 -14.52 -20.34
CA GLU A 25 -8.81 -13.72 -19.60
C GLU A 25 -7.77 -14.60 -18.89
N ARG A 26 -7.19 -15.55 -19.62
CA ARG A 26 -6.07 -16.34 -19.13
C ARG A 26 -4.78 -15.66 -19.57
N ILE A 27 -3.95 -15.27 -18.60
CA ILE A 27 -2.62 -14.75 -18.93
C ILE A 27 -1.80 -15.85 -19.61
N SER A 28 -1.09 -15.47 -20.68
CA SER A 28 -0.24 -16.42 -21.40
C SER A 28 1.00 -16.77 -20.57
N LYS A 29 1.55 -17.98 -20.78
CA LYS A 29 2.83 -18.36 -20.16
C LYS A 29 3.98 -17.40 -20.53
N GLY A 30 3.91 -16.79 -21.72
CA GLY A 30 4.89 -15.79 -22.16
C GLY A 30 4.89 -14.56 -21.27
N TRP A 31 3.71 -14.01 -20.98
CA TRP A 31 3.57 -12.87 -20.07
C TRP A 31 4.03 -13.19 -18.65
N LEU A 32 3.69 -14.37 -18.12
CA LEU A 32 4.18 -14.80 -16.80
C LEU A 32 5.70 -14.82 -16.73
N ARG A 33 6.36 -15.41 -17.74
CA ARG A 33 7.83 -15.45 -17.79
C ARG A 33 8.44 -14.06 -17.88
N MET A 34 7.83 -13.19 -18.69
CA MET A 34 8.29 -11.82 -18.86
C MET A 34 8.15 -11.00 -17.56
N PHE A 35 7.03 -11.13 -16.83
CA PHE A 35 6.86 -10.48 -15.53
C PHE A 35 7.84 -11.02 -14.49
N THR A 36 8.04 -12.34 -14.42
CA THR A 36 9.08 -12.93 -13.55
C THR A 36 10.47 -12.40 -13.91
N PHE A 37 10.82 -12.31 -15.19
CA PHE A 37 12.09 -11.75 -15.63
C PHE A 37 12.27 -10.29 -15.20
N LEU A 38 11.24 -9.45 -15.41
CA LEU A 38 11.26 -8.05 -15.00
C LEU A 38 11.36 -7.91 -13.47
N SER A 39 10.62 -8.71 -12.72
CA SER A 39 10.68 -8.77 -11.25
C SER A 39 12.07 -9.14 -10.74
N VAL A 40 12.73 -10.13 -11.36
CA VAL A 40 14.11 -10.51 -11.02
C VAL A 40 15.09 -9.36 -11.32
N ILE A 41 14.93 -8.64 -12.43
CA ILE A 41 15.74 -7.43 -12.71
C ILE A 41 15.52 -6.38 -11.62
N CYS A 42 14.27 -6.07 -11.28
CA CYS A 42 13.95 -5.14 -10.21
C CYS A 42 14.60 -5.56 -8.87
N ALA A 43 14.49 -6.84 -8.50
CA ALA A 43 15.12 -7.38 -7.31
C ALA A 43 16.65 -7.24 -7.35
N MET A 44 17.29 -7.58 -8.48
CA MET A 44 18.73 -7.43 -8.66
C MET A 44 19.18 -5.97 -8.54
N THR A 45 18.41 -5.00 -9.06
CA THR A 45 18.77 -3.58 -8.92
C THR A 45 18.66 -3.08 -7.48
N ILE A 46 17.70 -3.59 -6.71
CA ILE A 46 17.59 -3.31 -5.27
C ILE A 46 18.78 -3.92 -4.53
N ILE A 47 19.11 -5.18 -4.82
CA ILE A 47 20.23 -5.89 -4.20
C ILE A 47 21.57 -5.25 -4.59
N ALA A 48 21.73 -4.80 -5.83
CA ALA A 48 22.95 -4.09 -6.26
C ALA A 48 23.12 -2.75 -5.54
N ARG A 49 22.02 -2.10 -5.14
CA ARG A 49 22.05 -0.82 -4.44
C ARG A 49 22.27 -0.96 -2.94
N TYR A 50 21.60 -1.92 -2.31
CA TYR A 50 21.56 -2.04 -0.84
C TYR A 50 22.28 -3.28 -0.30
N GLY A 51 22.68 -4.22 -1.16
CA GLY A 51 23.04 -5.58 -0.76
C GLY A 51 21.82 -6.45 -0.47
N VAL A 52 22.08 -7.70 -0.09
CA VAL A 52 21.04 -8.56 0.50
C VAL A 52 20.92 -8.19 1.97
N VAL A 53 19.83 -7.49 2.30
CA VAL A 53 19.63 -6.90 3.62
C VAL A 53 18.44 -7.54 4.30
N PHE A 54 18.64 -7.92 5.56
CA PHE A 54 17.58 -8.46 6.41
C PHE A 54 17.10 -7.44 7.44
N ALA A 55 17.92 -6.48 7.88
CA ALA A 55 17.54 -5.46 8.85
C ALA A 55 17.44 -4.07 8.23
N ARG A 56 16.47 -3.27 8.68
CA ARG A 56 16.25 -1.92 8.15
C ARG A 56 17.43 -1.00 8.44
N ALA A 57 18.17 -1.23 9.53
CA ALA A 57 19.41 -0.52 9.85
C ALA A 57 20.42 -0.58 8.68
N ASP A 58 20.66 -1.77 8.11
CA ASP A 58 21.63 -1.92 7.01
C ASP A 58 21.13 -1.26 5.72
N MET A 59 19.82 -1.25 5.50
CA MET A 59 19.23 -0.61 4.32
C MET A 59 19.36 0.92 4.39
N ILE A 60 19.21 1.51 5.58
CA ILE A 60 19.42 2.95 5.81
C ILE A 60 20.90 3.29 5.63
N ALA A 61 21.81 2.49 6.20
CA ALA A 61 23.25 2.69 6.03
C ALA A 61 23.67 2.63 4.55
N GLY A 62 23.01 1.80 3.74
CA GLY A 62 23.19 1.75 2.28
C GLY A 62 22.55 2.91 1.51
N GLU A 63 21.61 3.67 2.09
CA GLU A 63 21.05 4.87 1.45
C GLU A 63 22.02 6.05 1.50
N ASP A 64 22.80 6.18 2.58
CA ASP A 64 23.75 7.28 2.78
C ASP A 64 24.97 7.20 1.84
N THR A 65 25.25 6.03 1.25
CA THR A 65 26.41 5.79 0.38
C THR A 65 26.14 6.03 -1.12
N VAL A 66 24.88 6.26 -1.53
CA VAL A 66 24.50 6.33 -2.95
C VAL A 66 24.06 7.75 -3.34
N GLU A 67 24.93 8.48 -4.05
CA GLU A 67 24.75 9.86 -4.55
C GLU A 67 23.75 9.97 -5.73
N MET A 68 22.53 9.45 -5.59
CA MET A 68 21.48 9.64 -6.60
C MET A 68 20.48 10.70 -6.13
N SER A 69 19.97 11.53 -7.06
CA SER A 69 18.91 12.50 -6.72
C SER A 69 17.78 11.79 -5.97
N THR A 70 17.52 12.24 -4.74
CA THR A 70 16.72 11.52 -3.73
C THR A 70 15.33 11.14 -4.26
N ALA A 71 14.73 11.98 -5.11
CA ALA A 71 13.40 11.74 -5.68
C ALA A 71 13.36 10.59 -6.71
N VAL A 72 14.32 10.52 -7.65
CA VAL A 72 14.33 9.47 -8.68
C VAL A 72 14.67 8.11 -8.06
N GLY A 73 15.60 8.09 -7.11
CA GLY A 73 15.95 6.87 -6.37
C GLY A 73 14.76 6.31 -5.57
N LEU A 74 13.95 7.19 -4.95
CA LEU A 74 12.74 6.80 -4.25
C LEU A 74 11.68 6.24 -5.22
N LEU A 75 11.40 6.93 -6.33
CA LEU A 75 10.45 6.46 -7.35
C LEU A 75 10.86 5.10 -7.91
N TRP A 76 12.14 4.93 -8.26
CA TRP A 76 12.67 3.66 -8.74
C TRP A 76 12.46 2.52 -7.74
N SER A 77 12.74 2.77 -6.45
CA SER A 77 12.52 1.81 -5.37
C SER A 77 11.04 1.40 -5.28
N LYS A 78 10.10 2.35 -5.32
CA LYS A 78 8.66 2.05 -5.24
C LYS A 78 8.16 1.28 -6.47
N VAL A 79 8.55 1.68 -7.67
CA VAL A 79 8.17 1.01 -8.93
C VAL A 79 8.74 -0.41 -8.98
N SER A 80 9.98 -0.60 -8.56
CA SER A 80 10.64 -1.91 -8.53
C SER A 80 9.93 -2.86 -7.58
N ARG A 81 9.63 -2.41 -6.35
CA ARG A 81 8.89 -3.20 -5.36
C ARG A 81 7.47 -3.51 -5.84
N ALA A 82 6.75 -2.53 -6.38
CA ALA A 82 5.42 -2.73 -6.94
C ALA A 82 5.42 -3.78 -8.08
N THR A 83 6.45 -3.79 -8.92
CA THR A 83 6.60 -4.77 -10.00
C THR A 83 6.79 -6.20 -9.47
N ILE A 84 7.62 -6.37 -8.44
CA ILE A 84 7.84 -7.67 -7.79
C ILE A 84 6.54 -8.21 -7.19
N ILE A 85 5.80 -7.35 -6.48
CA ILE A 85 4.55 -7.72 -5.80
C ILE A 85 3.45 -8.01 -6.81
N PHE A 86 3.29 -7.19 -7.85
CA PHE A 86 2.35 -7.45 -8.94
C PHE A 86 2.58 -8.85 -9.52
N THR A 87 3.84 -9.19 -9.78
CA THR A 87 4.23 -10.49 -10.33
C THR A 87 3.87 -11.62 -9.37
N GLU A 88 4.13 -11.46 -8.07
CA GLU A 88 3.80 -12.45 -7.04
C GLU A 88 2.28 -12.69 -6.98
N ILE A 89 1.49 -11.61 -6.97
CA ILE A 89 0.03 -11.69 -6.93
C ILE A 89 -0.50 -12.44 -8.15
N VAL A 90 -0.02 -12.14 -9.35
CA VAL A 90 -0.44 -12.80 -10.58
C VAL A 90 -0.07 -14.29 -10.56
N LEU A 91 1.13 -14.65 -10.10
CA LEU A 91 1.57 -16.04 -9.99
C LEU A 91 0.77 -16.81 -8.94
N LEU A 92 0.53 -16.24 -7.76
CA LEU A 92 -0.30 -16.83 -6.70
C LEU A 92 -1.73 -17.07 -7.18
N MET A 93 -2.36 -16.07 -7.80
CA MET A 93 -3.71 -16.22 -8.33
C MET A 93 -3.77 -17.31 -9.42
N THR A 94 -2.76 -17.41 -10.28
CA THR A 94 -2.67 -18.47 -11.30
C THR A 94 -2.49 -19.85 -10.67
N ALA A 95 -1.68 -19.97 -9.62
CA ALA A 95 -1.44 -21.19 -8.88
C ALA A 95 -2.70 -21.68 -8.14
N ILE A 96 -3.41 -20.77 -7.46
CA ILE A 96 -4.64 -21.07 -6.71
C ILE A 96 -5.76 -21.56 -7.64
N LYS A 97 -5.84 -21.04 -8.86
CA LYS A 97 -6.80 -21.52 -9.88
C LYS A 97 -6.38 -22.85 -10.51
N LYS A 98 -5.17 -23.35 -10.24
CA LYS A 98 -4.57 -24.56 -10.84
C LYS A 98 -4.62 -24.56 -12.38
N GLU A 99 -4.70 -23.38 -12.99
CA GLU A 99 -4.81 -23.28 -14.44
C GLU A 99 -3.50 -23.69 -15.09
N ILE A 100 -2.38 -23.16 -14.62
CA ILE A 100 -1.05 -23.39 -15.20
C ILE A 100 -0.10 -23.85 -14.10
N LYS A 101 0.72 -24.86 -14.37
CA LYS A 101 1.85 -25.22 -13.48
C LYS A 101 2.86 -24.07 -13.49
N VAL A 102 2.75 -23.19 -12.50
CA VAL A 102 3.61 -22.01 -12.31
C VAL A 102 4.61 -22.17 -11.17
N ASN A 103 4.66 -23.34 -10.51
CA ASN A 103 5.43 -23.56 -9.28
C ASN A 103 6.88 -23.06 -9.38
N LYS A 104 7.57 -23.31 -10.50
CA LYS A 104 8.95 -22.84 -10.69
C LYS A 104 9.03 -21.30 -10.75
N LEU A 105 8.14 -20.65 -11.51
CA LEU A 105 8.12 -19.18 -11.62
C LEU A 105 7.73 -18.53 -10.30
N LEU A 106 6.77 -19.13 -9.59
CA LEU A 106 6.36 -18.71 -8.25
C LEU A 106 7.55 -18.78 -7.29
N ILE A 107 8.24 -19.93 -7.19
CA ILE A 107 9.42 -20.07 -6.31
C ILE A 107 10.50 -19.03 -6.65
N ILE A 108 10.82 -18.82 -7.93
CA ILE A 108 11.80 -17.82 -8.36
C ILE A 108 11.38 -16.41 -7.90
N ASN A 109 10.11 -16.05 -8.10
CA ASN A 109 9.61 -14.74 -7.73
C ASN A 109 9.51 -14.54 -6.21
N THR A 110 9.13 -15.58 -5.46
CA THR A 110 9.12 -15.56 -4.00
C THR A 110 10.54 -15.37 -3.45
N ILE A 111 11.56 -16.03 -4.04
CA ILE A 111 12.96 -15.80 -3.68
C ILE A 111 13.36 -14.35 -3.98
N ALA A 112 13.04 -13.84 -5.17
CA ALA A 112 13.31 -12.45 -5.54
C ALA A 112 12.65 -11.44 -4.58
N LEU A 113 11.39 -11.70 -4.20
CA LEU A 113 10.65 -10.92 -3.21
C LEU A 113 11.34 -10.95 -1.84
N LEU A 114 11.70 -12.12 -1.33
CA LEU A 114 12.31 -12.23 0.00
C LEU A 114 13.69 -11.59 0.06
N LEU A 115 14.50 -11.72 -1.00
CA LEU A 115 15.83 -11.12 -1.05
C LEU A 115 15.79 -9.59 -1.21
N ALA A 116 14.85 -9.05 -1.99
CA ALA A 116 14.77 -7.61 -2.24
C ALA A 116 13.85 -6.85 -1.28
N CYS A 117 12.89 -7.53 -0.66
CA CYS A 117 11.80 -6.94 0.11
C CYS A 117 11.60 -7.63 1.46
N PHE A 118 12.69 -8.02 2.14
CA PHE A 118 12.60 -8.76 3.40
C PHE A 118 11.80 -8.00 4.48
N PRO A 119 10.90 -8.65 5.26
CA PRO A 119 9.93 -7.95 6.12
C PRO A 119 10.54 -6.97 7.14
N THR A 120 11.69 -7.33 7.72
CA THR A 120 12.40 -6.54 8.74
C THR A 120 13.37 -5.52 8.15
N ALA A 121 13.68 -5.62 6.85
CA ALA A 121 14.50 -4.64 6.12
C ALA A 121 13.68 -3.42 5.70
N LEU A 122 12.37 -3.61 5.51
CA LEU A 122 11.46 -2.59 5.01
C LEU A 122 10.90 -1.69 6.11
N SER A 123 10.35 -0.55 5.69
CA SER A 123 9.55 0.29 6.59
C SER A 123 8.25 -0.42 6.98
N ARG A 124 7.76 -0.24 8.21
CA ARG A 124 6.54 -0.89 8.74
C ARG A 124 5.33 -0.78 7.79
N ASN A 125 5.15 0.39 7.19
CA ASN A 125 4.05 0.66 6.26
C ASN A 125 4.22 -0.13 4.95
N GLU A 126 5.44 -0.28 4.45
CA GLU A 126 5.72 -1.11 3.27
C GLU A 126 5.62 -2.59 3.60
N THR A 127 6.15 -3.04 4.74
CA THR A 127 6.00 -4.43 5.19
C THR A 127 4.53 -4.80 5.27
N ALA A 128 3.70 -3.94 5.85
CA ALA A 128 2.25 -4.13 5.85
C ALA A 128 1.69 -4.15 4.41
N ALA A 129 2.07 -3.21 3.55
CA ALA A 129 1.62 -3.15 2.16
C ALA A 129 1.86 -4.43 1.36
N ILE A 130 3.07 -4.98 1.49
CA ILE A 130 3.50 -6.18 0.77
C ILE A 130 2.85 -7.41 1.40
N TYR A 131 3.14 -7.68 2.68
CA TYR A 131 2.86 -8.97 3.29
C TYR A 131 1.40 -9.11 3.72
N LEU A 132 0.75 -8.05 4.20
CA LEU A 132 -0.69 -8.09 4.47
C LEU A 132 -1.48 -8.15 3.16
N GLY A 133 -1.01 -7.47 2.10
CA GLY A 133 -1.59 -7.56 0.77
C GLY A 133 -1.53 -8.98 0.19
N LEU A 134 -0.36 -9.63 0.27
CA LEU A 134 -0.20 -11.04 -0.14
C LEU A 134 -1.01 -11.99 0.73
N PHE A 135 -1.11 -11.75 2.04
CA PHE A 135 -1.98 -12.52 2.94
C PHE A 135 -3.45 -12.42 2.49
N VAL A 136 -3.93 -11.22 2.17
CA VAL A 136 -5.29 -11.01 1.67
C VAL A 136 -5.52 -11.71 0.34
N VAL A 137 -4.53 -11.70 -0.57
CA VAL A 137 -4.59 -12.44 -1.84
C VAL A 137 -4.63 -13.95 -1.62
N PHE A 138 -3.84 -14.47 -0.69
CA PHE A 138 -3.79 -15.91 -0.42
C PHE A 138 -5.09 -16.42 0.21
N PHE A 139 -5.63 -15.67 1.18
CA PHE A 139 -6.83 -16.05 1.94
C PHE A 139 -8.13 -15.44 1.40
N TYR A 140 -8.15 -14.84 0.21
CA TYR A 140 -9.32 -14.10 -0.32
C TYR A 140 -10.65 -14.89 -0.28
N ARG A 141 -10.58 -16.21 -0.47
CA ARG A 141 -11.76 -17.10 -0.43
C ARG A 141 -12.35 -17.22 0.97
N ASP A 142 -11.48 -17.28 1.98
CA ASP A 142 -11.88 -17.44 3.37
C ASP A 142 -12.19 -16.09 4.03
N LEU A 143 -11.61 -14.99 3.54
CA LEU A 143 -11.88 -13.64 4.02
C LEU A 143 -13.36 -13.25 3.94
N GLY A 144 -14.10 -13.75 2.95
CA GLY A 144 -15.55 -13.55 2.86
C GLY A 144 -16.33 -14.12 4.05
N LYS A 145 -15.81 -15.18 4.69
CA LYS A 145 -16.35 -15.78 5.92
C LYS A 145 -15.80 -15.05 7.16
N PHE A 146 -14.53 -14.69 7.15
CA PHE A 146 -13.87 -14.05 8.27
C PHE A 146 -14.35 -12.61 8.52
N ARG A 147 -14.72 -11.85 7.47
CA ARG A 147 -15.22 -10.47 7.60
C ARG A 147 -16.51 -10.34 8.40
N GLN A 148 -17.29 -11.41 8.51
CA GLN A 148 -18.57 -11.40 9.22
C GLN A 148 -18.39 -11.46 10.75
N LYS A 149 -17.18 -11.74 11.22
CA LYS A 149 -16.87 -11.88 12.64
C LYS A 149 -15.93 -10.76 13.09
N PRO A 150 -16.10 -10.15 14.27
CA PRO A 150 -15.29 -9.02 14.70
C PRO A 150 -13.84 -9.36 15.06
N TRP A 151 -13.47 -10.66 15.15
CA TRP A 151 -12.13 -11.08 15.59
C TRP A 151 -10.98 -10.50 14.74
N TYR A 152 -11.21 -10.19 13.45
CA TYR A 152 -10.16 -9.60 12.61
C TYR A 152 -9.79 -8.19 13.07
N LEU A 153 -10.71 -7.44 13.68
CA LEU A 153 -10.42 -6.13 14.27
C LEU A 153 -9.50 -6.27 15.47
N PHE A 154 -9.77 -7.24 16.34
CA PHE A 154 -8.91 -7.56 17.49
C PHE A 154 -7.53 -8.05 17.03
N ALA A 155 -7.48 -8.94 16.03
CA ALA A 155 -6.23 -9.42 15.46
C ALA A 155 -5.42 -8.29 14.82
N PHE A 156 -6.08 -7.39 14.09
CA PHE A 156 -5.44 -6.21 13.50
C PHE A 156 -4.92 -5.24 14.57
N LEU A 157 -5.70 -4.95 15.60
CA LEU A 157 -5.28 -4.13 16.74
C LEU A 157 -4.06 -4.75 17.43
N LEU A 158 -4.13 -6.03 17.78
CA LEU A 158 -3.02 -6.75 18.41
C LEU A 158 -1.78 -6.77 17.52
N ALA A 159 -1.97 -6.96 16.21
CA ALA A 159 -0.88 -6.88 15.24
C ALA A 159 -0.25 -5.48 15.23
N THR A 160 -1.02 -4.40 15.26
CA THR A 160 -0.45 -3.05 15.32
C THR A 160 0.29 -2.79 16.64
N LEU A 161 -0.24 -3.24 17.78
CA LEU A 161 0.39 -3.05 19.08
C LEU A 161 1.66 -3.89 19.26
N MET A 162 1.73 -5.09 18.72
CA MET A 162 2.86 -6.01 18.92
C MET A 162 3.84 -6.01 17.74
N LEU A 163 3.36 -6.13 16.50
CA LEU A 163 4.22 -6.29 15.33
C LEU A 163 4.92 -4.98 14.97
N PHE A 164 4.31 -3.81 15.18
CA PHE A 164 4.95 -2.55 14.80
C PHE A 164 6.14 -2.20 15.70
N PRO A 165 6.07 -2.37 17.03
CA PRO A 165 7.25 -2.30 17.90
C PRO A 165 8.31 -3.32 17.52
N LEU A 166 7.91 -4.57 17.28
CA LEU A 166 8.83 -5.64 16.89
C LEU A 166 9.62 -5.30 15.61
N LEU A 167 8.93 -4.83 14.56
CA LEU A 167 9.58 -4.39 13.33
C LEU A 167 10.45 -3.14 13.52
N ASN A 168 10.18 -2.31 14.53
CA ASN A 168 10.97 -1.11 14.81
C ASN A 168 12.34 -1.44 15.44
N VAL A 169 12.49 -2.59 16.11
CA VAL A 169 13.78 -3.06 16.65
C VAL A 169 14.83 -3.13 15.54
N PHE A 170 14.47 -3.76 14.42
CA PHE A 170 15.33 -3.91 13.24
C PHE A 170 15.63 -2.60 12.50
N ARG A 171 15.03 -1.47 12.90
CA ARG A 171 15.41 -0.14 12.40
C ARG A 171 16.74 0.33 12.97
N ARG A 172 17.09 -0.11 14.18
CA ARG A 172 18.28 0.35 14.90
C ARG A 172 19.41 -0.67 14.91
N THR A 173 19.12 -1.93 14.63
CA THR A 173 20.12 -3.00 14.72
C THR A 173 20.06 -4.00 13.59
N SER A 174 21.23 -4.56 13.32
CA SER A 174 21.43 -5.57 12.30
C SER A 174 21.33 -6.98 12.89
N PHE A 175 21.13 -7.97 12.04
CA PHE A 175 21.17 -9.38 12.45
C PHE A 175 22.58 -9.86 12.85
N GLY A 176 23.63 -9.09 12.49
CA GLY A 176 25.01 -9.38 12.87
C GLY A 176 25.38 -8.93 14.30
N ASP A 177 24.53 -8.16 14.98
CA ASP A 177 24.79 -7.74 16.36
C ASP A 177 24.52 -8.89 17.34
N GLU A 178 25.48 -9.17 18.24
CA GLU A 178 25.51 -10.35 19.12
C GLU A 178 24.35 -10.43 20.15
N ASN A 179 23.39 -9.49 20.14
CA ASN A 179 22.40 -9.33 21.22
C ASN A 179 20.96 -9.09 20.75
N VAL A 180 20.52 -9.65 19.62
CA VAL A 180 19.11 -9.57 19.16
C VAL A 180 18.12 -10.00 20.25
N ILE A 181 18.45 -11.05 21.02
CA ILE A 181 17.59 -11.53 22.13
C ILE A 181 17.48 -10.49 23.24
N ALA A 182 18.59 -9.87 23.63
CA ALA A 182 18.61 -8.83 24.67
C ALA A 182 17.88 -7.56 24.22
N MET A 183 17.82 -7.30 22.92
CA MET A 183 17.05 -6.19 22.37
C MET A 183 15.55 -6.46 22.29
N LEU A 184 15.16 -7.69 21.96
CA LEU A 184 13.77 -8.08 22.02
C LEU A 184 13.26 -8.00 23.46
N SER A 185 14.04 -8.45 24.43
CA SER A 185 13.68 -8.32 25.85
C SER A 185 13.62 -6.87 26.30
N SER A 186 14.58 -6.02 25.89
CA SER A 186 14.55 -4.59 26.22
C SER A 186 13.39 -3.84 25.54
N MET A 187 12.97 -4.26 24.34
CA MET A 187 11.75 -3.75 23.70
C MET A 187 10.51 -4.09 24.52
N PHE A 188 10.36 -5.34 24.98
CA PHE A 188 9.23 -5.74 25.82
C PHE A 188 9.21 -5.02 27.18
N GLN A 189 10.39 -4.76 27.75
CA GLN A 189 10.51 -4.00 29.01
C GLN A 189 10.19 -2.51 28.84
N ASN A 190 10.52 -1.93 27.67
CA ASN A 190 10.34 -0.51 27.38
C ASN A 190 9.23 -0.26 26.33
N LEU A 191 8.19 -1.10 26.30
CA LEU A 191 7.07 -0.95 25.36
C LEU A 191 6.37 0.41 25.51
N SER A 192 6.31 0.94 26.73
CA SER A 192 5.79 2.29 27.00
C SER A 192 6.50 3.35 26.18
N ASP A 193 7.83 3.30 26.10
CA ASP A 193 8.64 4.31 25.43
C ASP A 193 8.47 4.24 23.91
N GLU A 194 8.28 3.03 23.38
CA GLU A 194 7.96 2.84 21.96
C GLU A 194 6.57 3.41 21.62
N TYR A 195 5.58 3.29 22.51
CA TYR A 195 4.27 3.92 22.34
C TYR A 195 4.29 5.44 22.51
N LEU A 196 5.28 5.99 23.22
CA LEU A 196 5.51 7.43 23.31
C LEU A 196 6.40 7.97 22.17
N SER A 197 6.90 7.10 21.31
CA SER A 197 7.69 7.50 20.14
C SER A 197 6.81 8.05 19.01
N GLY A 198 7.44 8.74 18.04
CA GLY A 198 6.77 9.25 16.83
C GLY A 198 6.08 8.16 15.97
N GLY A 199 6.19 6.88 16.34
CA GLY A 199 5.40 5.81 15.74
C GLY A 199 3.92 5.78 16.15
N TYR A 200 3.50 6.56 17.15
CA TYR A 200 2.13 6.58 17.68
C TYR A 200 1.60 8.00 17.94
N ASP A 201 2.11 8.96 17.18
CA ASP A 201 1.84 10.40 17.27
C ASP A 201 0.48 10.86 16.70
N ALA A 202 -0.20 10.02 15.90
CA ALA A 202 -1.36 10.44 15.11
C ALA A 202 -2.46 11.14 15.93
N PHE A 203 -2.78 10.64 17.13
CA PHE A 203 -3.79 11.29 17.98
C PHE A 203 -3.33 12.65 18.48
N ALA A 204 -2.10 12.75 18.98
CA ALA A 204 -1.51 14.01 19.44
C ALA A 204 -1.40 15.04 18.31
N MET A 205 -1.14 14.58 17.08
CA MET A 205 -1.07 15.43 15.91
C MET A 205 -2.40 16.08 15.53
N ILE A 206 -3.54 15.53 15.93
CA ILE A 206 -4.83 16.23 15.76
C ILE A 206 -4.83 17.51 16.60
N GLY A 207 -4.46 17.42 17.88
CA GLY A 207 -4.34 18.58 18.77
C GLY A 207 -3.31 19.59 18.28
N ALA A 208 -2.10 19.13 17.95
CA ALA A 208 -1.05 20.00 17.43
C ALA A 208 -1.44 20.73 16.12
N THR A 209 -2.30 20.10 15.31
CA THR A 209 -2.83 20.74 14.10
C THR A 209 -3.85 21.84 14.44
N VAL A 210 -4.68 21.63 15.46
CA VAL A 210 -5.62 22.67 15.94
C VAL A 210 -4.83 23.87 16.45
N ASP A 211 -3.84 23.65 17.31
CA ASP A 211 -2.97 24.72 17.85
C ASP A 211 -2.26 25.47 16.71
N HIS A 212 -1.76 24.74 15.71
CA HIS A 212 -1.12 25.34 14.54
C HIS A 212 -2.08 26.25 13.76
N VAL A 213 -3.28 25.77 13.44
CA VAL A 213 -4.27 26.53 12.67
C VAL A 213 -4.79 27.73 13.45
N GLU A 214 -4.86 27.66 14.79
CA GLU A 214 -5.24 28.81 15.62
C GLU A 214 -4.21 29.94 15.54
N ILE A 215 -2.91 29.61 15.42
CA ILE A 215 -1.82 30.58 15.35
C ILE A 215 -1.59 31.09 13.91
N TYR A 216 -1.64 30.20 12.91
CA TYR A 216 -1.19 30.48 11.54
C TYR A 216 -2.32 30.48 10.50
N ASP A 217 -3.57 30.25 10.93
CA ASP A 217 -4.75 30.06 10.07
C ASP A 217 -4.68 28.77 9.23
N ALA A 218 -5.78 28.43 8.57
CA ALA A 218 -5.86 27.30 7.65
C ALA A 218 -4.99 27.54 6.40
N THR A 219 -4.54 26.46 5.78
CA THR A 219 -3.70 26.52 4.57
C THR A 219 -4.51 26.66 3.28
N TYR A 220 -5.84 26.75 3.38
CA TYR A 220 -6.79 26.95 2.28
C TYR A 220 -6.57 26.00 1.07
N GLY A 221 -6.18 24.75 1.34
CA GLY A 221 -5.95 23.73 0.31
C GLY A 221 -4.52 23.65 -0.23
N TYR A 222 -3.59 24.50 0.23
CA TYR A 222 -2.21 24.49 -0.25
C TYR A 222 -1.49 23.17 0.08
N GLN A 223 -1.70 22.64 1.28
CA GLN A 223 -1.14 21.35 1.69
C GLN A 223 -1.73 20.18 0.89
N LEU A 224 -3.05 20.21 0.65
CA LEU A 224 -3.73 19.24 -0.20
C LEU A 224 -3.20 19.28 -1.64
N LEU A 225 -2.99 20.47 -2.20
CA LEU A 225 -2.40 20.63 -3.54
C LEU A 225 -1.01 20.02 -3.61
N GLY A 226 -0.18 20.24 -2.58
CA GLY A 226 1.13 19.63 -2.45
C GLY A 226 1.07 18.10 -2.46
N SER A 227 0.10 17.53 -1.76
CA SER A 227 -0.12 16.08 -1.69
C SER A 227 -0.61 15.50 -3.02
N LEU A 228 -1.56 16.15 -3.70
CA LEU A 228 -2.10 15.70 -4.98
C LEU A 228 -1.08 15.83 -6.12
N LEU A 229 -0.24 16.87 -6.08
CA LEU A 229 0.80 17.16 -7.06
C LEU A 229 2.20 16.81 -6.53
N PHE A 230 2.30 15.80 -5.66
CA PHE A 230 3.57 15.39 -5.06
C PHE A 230 4.65 15.03 -6.09
N PHE A 231 4.26 14.67 -7.32
CA PHE A 231 5.17 14.30 -8.39
C PHE A 231 5.79 15.52 -9.10
N VAL A 232 5.27 16.73 -8.88
CA VAL A 232 5.85 17.96 -9.44
C VAL A 232 7.19 18.22 -8.73
N PRO A 233 8.32 18.31 -9.46
CA PRO A 233 9.63 18.52 -8.87
C PRO A 233 9.77 19.95 -8.35
N ARG A 234 10.59 20.11 -7.29
CA ARG A 234 10.86 21.44 -6.69
C ARG A 234 11.56 22.42 -7.63
N SER A 235 12.19 21.93 -8.71
CA SER A 235 12.75 22.79 -9.76
C SER A 235 11.69 23.54 -10.57
N ILE A 236 10.47 22.98 -10.66
CA ILE A 236 9.33 23.62 -11.36
C ILE A 236 8.45 24.37 -10.36
N TRP A 237 8.20 23.78 -9.18
CA TRP A 237 7.42 24.41 -8.12
C TRP A 237 8.30 24.65 -6.88
N LEU A 238 9.04 25.76 -6.90
CA LEU A 238 9.97 26.15 -5.82
C LEU A 238 9.27 26.27 -4.46
N ALA A 239 8.04 26.79 -4.46
CA ALA A 239 7.25 27.00 -3.25
C ALA A 239 6.54 25.74 -2.74
N LYS A 240 6.66 24.59 -3.41
CA LYS A 240 5.94 23.35 -3.07
C LYS A 240 6.00 23.05 -1.57
N PRO A 241 4.85 22.82 -0.90
CA PRO A 241 4.85 22.59 0.53
C PRO A 241 5.57 21.28 0.88
N ILE A 242 6.12 21.24 2.09
CA ILE A 242 6.49 19.98 2.74
C ILE A 242 5.22 19.30 3.28
N GLY A 243 5.28 18.02 3.63
CA GLY A 243 4.13 17.31 4.22
C GLY A 243 3.57 18.03 5.45
N SER A 244 2.26 17.96 5.66
CA SER A 244 1.54 18.70 6.70
C SER A 244 2.11 18.44 8.09
N GLY A 245 2.46 17.18 8.39
CA GLY A 245 3.07 16.82 9.68
C GLY A 245 4.43 17.49 9.89
N ALA A 246 5.27 17.52 8.85
CA ALA A 246 6.57 18.18 8.90
C ALA A 246 6.46 19.70 9.03
N MET A 247 5.46 20.30 8.39
CA MET A 247 5.14 21.72 8.50
C MET A 247 4.75 22.08 9.94
N ILE A 248 3.82 21.34 10.54
CA ILE A 248 3.40 21.55 11.93
C ILE A 248 4.58 21.36 12.89
N ALA A 249 5.36 20.28 12.72
CA ALA A 249 6.56 20.02 13.52
C ALA A 249 7.55 21.19 13.51
N THR A 250 7.81 21.72 12.31
CA THR A 250 8.76 22.81 12.09
C THR A 250 8.25 24.10 12.72
N SER A 251 6.95 24.38 12.59
CA SER A 251 6.31 25.54 13.23
C SER A 251 6.37 25.49 14.76
N ALA A 252 6.37 24.28 15.33
CA ALA A 252 6.49 24.03 16.76
C ALA A 252 7.94 23.94 17.25
N GLY A 253 8.94 24.24 16.40
CA GLY A 253 10.36 24.20 16.76
C GLY A 253 10.92 22.80 16.99
N GLN A 254 10.24 21.74 16.53
CA GLN A 254 10.67 20.36 16.70
C GLN A 254 11.86 20.04 15.80
N ARG A 255 12.87 19.34 16.35
CA ARG A 255 14.02 18.86 15.57
C ARG A 255 13.67 17.67 14.69
N PHE A 256 12.69 16.87 15.10
CA PHE A 256 12.23 15.70 14.36
C PHE A 256 10.93 16.03 13.62
N THR A 257 10.96 15.99 12.29
CA THR A 257 9.85 16.42 11.44
C THR A 257 9.16 15.28 10.68
N ASN A 258 9.67 14.05 10.79
CA ASN A 258 9.08 12.87 10.17
C ASN A 258 7.96 12.29 11.06
N ILE A 259 6.91 13.08 11.23
CA ILE A 259 5.74 12.79 12.05
C ILE A 259 4.48 12.68 11.18
N SER A 260 3.43 12.07 11.71
CA SER A 260 2.18 11.88 10.98
C SER A 260 1.35 13.16 10.85
N CYS A 261 0.41 13.17 9.92
CA CYS A 261 -0.74 14.07 9.93
C CYS A 261 -1.95 13.24 9.50
N PRO A 262 -2.73 12.68 10.44
CA PRO A 262 -3.83 11.78 10.09
C PRO A 262 -4.86 12.49 9.21
N LEU A 263 -5.68 11.74 8.48
CA LEU A 263 -6.59 12.30 7.48
C LEU A 263 -7.55 13.38 8.04
N VAL A 264 -7.94 13.25 9.32
CA VAL A 264 -8.74 14.25 10.04
C VAL A 264 -7.97 15.57 10.20
N ALA A 265 -6.70 15.49 10.61
CA ALA A 265 -5.81 16.65 10.73
C ALA A 265 -5.52 17.27 9.36
N GLU A 266 -5.35 16.47 8.31
CA GLU A 266 -5.20 16.97 6.93
C GLU A 266 -6.43 17.74 6.45
N GLY A 267 -7.63 17.26 6.77
CA GLY A 267 -8.86 18.01 6.52
C GLY A 267 -8.86 19.35 7.27
N TYR A 268 -8.53 19.31 8.56
CA TYR A 268 -8.53 20.49 9.42
C TYR A 268 -7.49 21.54 9.01
N VAL A 269 -6.25 21.15 8.71
CA VAL A 269 -5.18 22.08 8.32
C VAL A 269 -5.46 22.76 6.98
N ASN A 270 -6.24 22.13 6.09
CA ASN A 270 -6.58 22.69 4.80
C ASN A 270 -7.80 23.62 4.85
N PHE A 271 -8.88 23.23 5.54
CA PHE A 271 -10.14 23.98 5.50
C PHE A 271 -10.89 24.03 6.85
N GLY A 272 -10.19 23.85 7.97
CA GLY A 272 -10.77 23.79 9.31
C GLY A 272 -11.81 22.66 9.45
N VAL A 273 -12.85 22.91 10.23
CA VAL A 273 -13.93 21.94 10.47
C VAL A 273 -14.61 21.50 9.18
N LEU A 274 -14.78 22.41 8.21
CA LEU A 274 -15.36 22.07 6.91
C LEU A 274 -14.50 21.03 6.17
N GLY A 275 -13.18 21.17 6.25
CA GLY A 275 -12.25 20.23 5.64
C GLY A 275 -12.35 18.82 6.22
N VAL A 276 -12.56 18.70 7.54
CA VAL A 276 -12.80 17.40 8.19
C VAL A 276 -14.01 16.69 7.59
N ILE A 277 -15.12 17.42 7.40
CA ILE A 277 -16.36 16.88 6.81
C ILE A 277 -16.13 16.45 5.37
N VAL A 278 -15.48 17.30 4.57
CA VAL A 278 -15.20 17.04 3.14
C VAL A 278 -14.28 15.82 2.98
N PHE A 279 -13.20 15.73 3.76
CA PHE A 279 -12.27 14.60 3.71
C PHE A 279 -12.96 13.30 4.15
N ALA A 280 -13.78 13.34 5.21
CA ALA A 280 -14.55 12.18 5.64
C ALA A 280 -15.53 11.70 4.56
N PHE A 281 -16.22 12.63 3.87
CA PHE A 281 -17.10 12.30 2.75
C PHE A 281 -16.34 11.61 1.62
N PHE A 282 -15.22 12.17 1.17
CA PHE A 282 -14.43 11.57 0.08
C PHE A 282 -13.82 10.23 0.48
N ALA A 283 -13.30 10.09 1.70
CA ALA A 283 -12.79 8.82 2.21
C ALA A 283 -13.89 7.75 2.18
N GLY A 284 -15.08 8.04 2.71
CA GLY A 284 -16.22 7.14 2.68
C GLY A 284 -16.69 6.81 1.26
N PHE A 285 -16.73 7.80 0.37
CA PHE A 285 -17.07 7.62 -1.04
C PHE A 285 -16.10 6.67 -1.75
N PHE A 286 -14.79 6.91 -1.65
CA PHE A 286 -13.79 6.05 -2.29
C PHE A 286 -13.78 4.64 -1.71
N CYS A 287 -13.88 4.48 -0.39
CA CYS A 287 -14.04 3.17 0.25
C CYS A 287 -15.26 2.44 -0.32
N THR A 288 -16.42 3.09 -0.36
CA THR A 288 -17.66 2.48 -0.87
C THR A 288 -17.49 2.03 -2.32
N VAL A 289 -16.92 2.88 -3.19
CA VAL A 289 -16.74 2.56 -4.61
C VAL A 289 -15.75 1.40 -4.80
N ILE A 290 -14.62 1.42 -4.10
CA ILE A 290 -13.54 0.43 -4.23
C ILE A 290 -13.97 -0.91 -3.64
N ASP A 291 -14.54 -0.91 -2.42
CA ASP A 291 -15.01 -2.11 -1.73
C ASP A 291 -16.13 -2.77 -2.52
N ARG A 292 -17.10 -2.00 -3.00
CA ARG A 292 -18.20 -2.53 -3.81
C ARG A 292 -17.67 -3.23 -5.06
N LYS A 293 -16.75 -2.61 -5.79
CA LYS A 293 -16.12 -3.21 -6.97
C LYS A 293 -15.33 -4.48 -6.67
N TYR A 294 -14.64 -4.54 -5.53
CA TYR A 294 -13.91 -5.74 -5.14
C TYR A 294 -14.88 -6.85 -4.70
N TRP A 295 -15.77 -6.58 -3.75
CA TRP A 295 -16.61 -7.58 -3.09
C TRP A 295 -17.82 -8.04 -3.91
N GLU A 296 -18.38 -7.23 -4.81
CA GLU A 296 -19.44 -7.70 -5.71
C GLU A 296 -18.90 -8.68 -6.76
N ASN A 297 -17.64 -8.53 -7.15
CA ASN A 297 -16.98 -9.35 -8.16
C ASN A 297 -16.16 -10.53 -7.58
N ALA A 298 -15.63 -10.41 -6.35
CA ALA A 298 -14.74 -11.40 -5.76
C ALA A 298 -15.34 -12.82 -5.56
N PRO A 299 -16.61 -12.99 -5.12
CA PRO A 299 -17.17 -14.32 -4.86
C PRO A 299 -17.62 -15.08 -6.11
N LYS A 300 -17.94 -14.35 -7.20
CA LYS A 300 -18.64 -14.92 -8.36
C LYS A 300 -17.74 -15.09 -9.58
N ASP A 301 -16.68 -14.30 -9.68
CA ASP A 301 -15.86 -14.24 -10.89
C ASP A 301 -14.47 -14.84 -10.65
N GLN A 302 -14.13 -15.86 -11.43
CA GLN A 302 -12.81 -16.47 -11.42
C GLN A 302 -11.83 -15.77 -12.38
N ASN A 303 -12.19 -14.65 -13.00
CA ASN A 303 -11.29 -13.95 -13.94
C ASN A 303 -10.28 -13.03 -13.23
N PHE A 304 -9.22 -12.68 -13.95
CA PHE A 304 -8.21 -11.72 -13.51
C PHE A 304 -8.74 -10.30 -13.73
N SER A 305 -8.97 -9.57 -12.65
CA SER A 305 -9.38 -8.17 -12.73
C SER A 305 -8.36 -7.29 -12.04
N PHE A 306 -8.14 -6.09 -12.59
CA PHE A 306 -7.24 -5.09 -12.02
C PHE A 306 -7.55 -4.82 -10.54
N ILE A 307 -8.83 -4.71 -10.20
CA ILE A 307 -9.26 -4.46 -8.82
C ILE A 307 -8.84 -5.59 -7.87
N LYS A 308 -8.88 -6.85 -8.32
CA LYS A 308 -8.50 -8.00 -7.49
C LYS A 308 -7.01 -7.99 -7.14
N MET A 309 -6.17 -7.41 -8.00
CA MET A 309 -4.73 -7.33 -7.78
C MET A 309 -4.35 -6.14 -6.92
N VAL A 310 -4.94 -4.97 -7.18
CA VAL A 310 -4.53 -3.74 -6.51
C VAL A 310 -5.18 -3.60 -5.11
N TYR A 311 -6.44 -4.00 -4.95
CA TYR A 311 -7.20 -3.84 -3.70
C TYR A 311 -6.50 -4.40 -2.45
N PRO A 312 -5.92 -5.61 -2.48
CA PRO A 312 -5.23 -6.17 -1.31
C PRO A 312 -4.07 -5.29 -0.83
N CYS A 313 -3.33 -4.67 -1.74
CA CYS A 313 -2.25 -3.73 -1.40
C CYS A 313 -2.77 -2.36 -0.97
N LEU A 314 -3.97 -1.95 -1.43
CA LEU A 314 -4.58 -0.68 -1.03
C LEU A 314 -5.02 -0.67 0.43
N LEU A 315 -5.46 -1.80 0.99
CA LEU A 315 -5.92 -1.89 2.39
C LEU A 315 -4.89 -1.37 3.42
N PRO A 316 -3.66 -1.91 3.49
CA PRO A 316 -2.62 -1.42 4.39
C PRO A 316 -2.16 0.01 4.08
N TYR A 317 -2.17 0.44 2.81
CA TYR A 317 -1.85 1.83 2.48
C TYR A 317 -2.96 2.80 2.86
N TYR A 318 -4.21 2.39 2.79
CA TYR A 318 -5.33 3.17 3.28
C TYR A 318 -5.25 3.32 4.80
N PHE A 319 -4.90 2.24 5.52
CA PHE A 319 -4.57 2.36 6.95
C PHE A 319 -3.43 3.35 7.18
N PHE A 320 -2.34 3.29 6.39
CA PHE A 320 -1.26 4.27 6.50
C PHE A 320 -1.76 5.71 6.24
N MET A 321 -2.61 5.95 5.26
CA MET A 321 -3.20 7.26 4.97
C MET A 321 -4.10 7.78 6.10
N LEU A 322 -4.87 6.91 6.77
CA LEU A 322 -5.75 7.32 7.87
C LEU A 322 -4.97 7.84 9.08
N ARG A 323 -3.79 7.29 9.35
CA ARG A 323 -2.98 7.59 10.55
C ARG A 323 -1.61 8.20 10.26
N GLY A 324 -1.33 8.58 9.02
CA GLY A 324 -0.01 8.97 8.53
C GLY A 324 -0.12 10.13 7.57
N ASP A 325 1.02 10.72 7.22
CA ASP A 325 1.11 11.85 6.29
C ASP A 325 0.45 11.57 4.92
N LEU A 326 -0.42 12.48 4.47
CA LEU A 326 -1.19 12.29 3.23
C LEU A 326 -0.27 12.31 2.01
N MET A 327 0.69 13.22 1.94
CA MET A 327 1.59 13.35 0.80
C MET A 327 2.37 12.04 0.56
N SER A 328 2.94 11.48 1.61
CA SER A 328 3.73 10.25 1.57
C SER A 328 2.87 9.02 1.26
N SER A 329 1.73 8.88 1.92
CA SER A 329 0.81 7.75 1.71
C SER A 329 0.18 7.78 0.33
N PHE A 330 -0.25 8.95 -0.16
CA PHE A 330 -0.79 9.13 -1.50
C PHE A 330 0.26 8.82 -2.58
N ALA A 331 1.50 9.27 -2.41
CA ALA A 331 2.58 8.96 -3.33
C ALA A 331 2.82 7.45 -3.46
N TYR A 332 2.75 6.71 -2.35
CA TYR A 332 2.95 5.26 -2.35
C TYR A 332 1.79 4.54 -3.02
N ILE A 333 0.54 4.93 -2.71
CA ILE A 333 -0.65 4.40 -3.37
C ILE A 333 -0.57 4.63 -4.88
N LEU A 334 -0.28 5.86 -5.31
CA LEU A 334 -0.24 6.19 -6.73
C LEU A 334 0.85 5.39 -7.44
N SER A 335 2.03 5.25 -6.84
CA SER A 335 3.12 4.45 -7.40
C SER A 335 2.68 3.00 -7.67
N TYR A 336 2.03 2.35 -6.70
CA TYR A 336 1.55 0.98 -6.85
C TYR A 336 0.42 0.88 -7.87
N VAL A 337 -0.57 1.77 -7.81
CA VAL A 337 -1.73 1.77 -8.73
C VAL A 337 -1.26 1.96 -10.17
N VAL A 338 -0.38 2.93 -10.43
CA VAL A 338 0.14 3.22 -11.77
C VAL A 338 0.99 2.07 -12.30
N THR A 339 1.91 1.52 -11.49
CA THR A 339 2.72 0.36 -11.91
C THR A 339 1.84 -0.85 -12.22
N PHE A 340 0.89 -1.18 -11.34
CA PHE A 340 -0.03 -2.30 -11.56
C PHE A 340 -0.87 -2.07 -12.81
N TRP A 341 -1.36 -0.85 -13.02
CA TRP A 341 -2.19 -0.51 -14.17
C TRP A 341 -1.41 -0.65 -15.47
N PHE A 342 -0.17 -0.15 -15.50
CA PHE A 342 0.71 -0.26 -16.64
C PHE A 342 1.00 -1.73 -16.99
N LEU A 343 1.41 -2.55 -16.02
CA LEU A 343 1.69 -3.98 -16.22
C LEU A 343 0.42 -4.75 -16.61
N PHE A 344 -0.73 -4.42 -16.01
CA PHE A 344 -2.02 -5.02 -16.34
C PHE A 344 -2.44 -4.70 -17.78
N LYS A 345 -2.24 -3.46 -18.24
CA LYS A 345 -2.54 -3.06 -19.62
C LYS A 345 -1.59 -3.72 -20.62
N LEU A 346 -0.31 -3.80 -20.27
CA LEU A 346 0.73 -4.40 -21.10
C LEU A 346 0.42 -5.87 -21.45
N SER A 347 -0.12 -6.66 -20.51
CA SER A 347 -0.47 -8.07 -20.75
C SER A 347 -1.66 -8.30 -21.67
N GLY A 348 -2.27 -7.24 -22.21
CA GLY A 348 -3.43 -7.31 -23.10
C GLY A 348 -4.75 -7.55 -22.36
N TRP A 349 -4.78 -7.40 -21.03
CA TRP A 349 -6.03 -7.34 -20.29
C TRP A 349 -6.72 -6.00 -20.57
N HIS A 350 -7.58 -6.00 -21.59
CA HIS A 350 -8.37 -4.83 -21.91
C HIS A 350 -9.35 -4.53 -20.76
N LEU A 351 -9.07 -3.49 -19.96
CA LEU A 351 -10.10 -2.85 -19.13
C LEU A 351 -11.26 -2.43 -20.05
N LYS A 352 -12.32 -3.24 -20.09
CA LYS A 352 -13.64 -2.74 -20.46
C LYS A 352 -14.26 -2.19 -19.18
N TRP A 353 -14.05 -0.90 -18.96
CA TRP A 353 -14.98 -0.14 -18.14
C TRP A 353 -16.32 -0.17 -18.89
N ARG A 354 -17.31 -0.84 -18.32
CA ARG A 354 -18.71 -0.71 -18.72
C ARG A 354 -19.48 -0.08 -17.59
#